data_AF-A0A8T9DHH0-F1
#
_entry.id   AF-A0A8T9DHH0-F1
#
_cell.length_a   1.000
_cell.length_b   1.000
_cell.length_c   1.000
_cell.angle_alpha   90.00
_cell.angle_beta   90.00
_cell.angle_gamma   90.00
#
_symmetry.space_group_name_H-M   'P 1'
#
loop_
_entity.id
_entity.type
_entity.pdbx_description
1 polymer ?
#
loop_
_entity_poly.entity_id
_entity_poly.type
_entity_poly.pdbx_seq_one_letter_code
_entity_poly.pdbx_strand_id
1 'polypeptide(L)' 'MTFVRFVLTAIFMSALPAHGADRIIYLTFDDGPLNGTSNILDVLEVEQVPATLFMVGMHPEAGASNSALVRRANRWLRLK' A
#
# COMPACT_ATOMS: atom_id res chain seq x y z
N MET A 1 -36.01 -11.24 -36.57
CA MET A 1 -35.17 -10.14 -36.02
C MET A 1 -34.93 -10.24 -34.51
N THR A 2 -35.79 -10.93 -33.74
CA THR A 2 -35.63 -11.14 -32.29
C THR A 2 -34.55 -12.16 -31.94
N PHE A 3 -34.45 -13.29 -32.64
CA PHE A 3 -33.46 -14.34 -32.34
C PHE A 3 -32.00 -13.86 -32.42
N VAL A 4 -31.64 -13.12 -33.48
CA VAL A 4 -30.29 -12.54 -33.65
C VAL A 4 -29.97 -11.56 -32.52
N ARG A 5 -30.97 -10.81 -32.06
CA ARG A 5 -30.84 -9.88 -30.94
C ARG A 5 -30.58 -10.61 -29.62
N PHE A 6 -31.23 -11.76 -29.38
CA PHE A 6 -30.96 -12.60 -28.21
C PHE A 6 -29.55 -13.19 -28.24
N VAL A 7 -29.09 -13.67 -29.39
CA VAL A 7 -27.74 -14.21 -29.55
C VAL A 7 -26.68 -13.13 -29.33
N LEU A 8 -26.85 -11.94 -29.92
CA LEU A 8 -25.97 -10.79 -29.69
C LEU A 8 -25.94 -10.37 -28.22
N THR A 9 -27.08 -10.37 -27.55
CA THR A 9 -27.17 -9.98 -26.12
C THR A 9 -26.47 -11.01 -25.22
N ALA A 10 -26.62 -12.30 -25.51
CA ALA A 10 -25.96 -13.38 -24.76
C ALA A 10 -24.42 -13.33 -24.93
N ILE A 11 -23.94 -13.06 -26.16
CA ILE A 11 -22.51 -12.90 -26.43
C ILE A 11 -21.95 -11.69 -25.65
N PHE A 12 -22.67 -10.56 -25.65
CA PHE A 12 -22.25 -9.36 -24.92
C PHE A 12 -22.20 -9.57 -23.40
N MET A 13 -23.16 -10.30 -22.84
CA MET A 13 -23.18 -10.66 -21.40
C MET A 13 -22.05 -11.62 -21.01
N SER A 14 -21.70 -12.57 -21.89
CA SER A 14 -20.59 -13.51 -21.64
C SER A 14 -19.20 -12.87 -21.71
N ALA A 15 -19.09 -11.69 -22.32
CA ALA A 15 -17.85 -10.94 -22.43
C ALA A 15 -17.60 -9.98 -21.25
N LEU A 16 -18.55 -9.88 -20.30
CA LEU A 16 -18.32 -9.09 -19.09
C LEU A 16 -17.29 -9.82 -18.21
N PRO A 17 -16.13 -9.21 -17.92
CA PRO A 17 -15.17 -9.82 -17.02
C PRO A 17 -15.84 -10.01 -15.65
N ALA A 18 -15.85 -11.26 -15.18
CA ALA A 18 -16.18 -11.58 -13.79
C ALA A 18 -15.08 -10.97 -12.91
N HIS A 19 -15.29 -9.74 -12.46
CA HIS A 19 -14.39 -9.09 -11.52
C HIS A 19 -14.49 -9.86 -10.21
N GLY A 20 -13.49 -10.70 -9.94
CA GLY A 20 -13.26 -11.22 -8.60
C GLY A 20 -13.01 -10.05 -7.65
N ALA A 21 -13.33 -10.22 -6.36
CA ALA A 21 -13.03 -9.20 -5.36
C ALA A 21 -11.54 -8.83 -5.38
N ASP A 22 -11.25 -7.54 -5.21
CA ASP A 22 -9.88 -7.05 -5.14
C ASP A 22 -9.12 -7.74 -4.01
N ARG A 23 -7.91 -8.24 -4.31
CA ARG A 23 -7.03 -8.85 -3.32
C ARG A 23 -6.11 -7.79 -2.74
N ILE A 24 -6.60 -7.08 -1.72
CA ILE A 24 -5.88 -5.97 -1.10
C ILE A 24 -5.21 -6.43 0.19
N ILE A 25 -3.94 -6.06 0.38
CA ILE A 25 -3.18 -6.26 1.62
C ILE A 25 -2.75 -4.89 2.14
N TYR A 26 -2.88 -4.67 3.45
CA TYR A 26 -2.42 -3.46 4.12
C TYR A 26 -1.20 -3.80 4.99
N LEU A 27 -0.07 -3.17 4.68
CA LEU A 27 1.16 -3.32 5.47
C LEU A 27 1.20 -2.29 6.59
N THR A 28 1.30 -2.76 7.82
CA THR A 28 1.49 -1.92 9.01
C THR A 28 2.73 -2.37 9.78
N PHE A 29 3.49 -1.41 10.32
CA PHE A 29 4.67 -1.68 11.15
C PHE A 29 4.55 -0.93 12.47
N ASP A 30 4.62 -1.66 13.58
CA ASP A 30 4.45 -1.12 14.92
C ASP A 30 5.80 -0.85 15.60
N ASP A 31 5.76 -0.19 16.76
CA ASP A 31 6.87 0.04 17.67
C ASP A 31 8.06 0.87 17.15
N GLY A 32 8.00 1.41 15.93
CA GLY A 32 9.12 2.17 15.34
C GLY A 32 9.40 3.53 16.02
N PRO A 33 10.47 4.25 15.62
CA PRO A 33 11.64 3.73 14.92
C PRO A 33 12.47 2.78 15.80
N LEU A 34 12.86 1.63 15.23
CA LEU A 34 13.73 0.61 15.84
C LEU A 34 14.92 0.32 14.92
N ASN A 35 15.84 -0.52 15.42
CA ASN A 35 16.87 -1.12 14.58
C ASN A 35 16.20 -1.89 13.43
N GLY A 36 16.36 -1.38 12.19
CA GLY A 36 15.72 -1.93 10.99
C GLY A 36 14.70 -1.01 10.32
N THR A 37 14.25 0.08 10.98
CA THR A 37 13.31 1.03 10.35
C THR A 37 13.88 1.66 9.08
N SER A 38 15.19 1.93 9.00
CA SER A 38 15.81 2.42 7.77
C SER A 38 15.63 1.42 6.62
N ASN A 39 15.90 0.14 6.87
CA ASN A 39 15.79 -0.92 5.86
C ASN A 39 14.34 -1.06 5.36
N ILE A 40 13.35 -0.96 6.26
CA ILE A 40 11.93 -0.96 5.88
C ILE A 40 11.65 0.23 4.95
N LEU A 41 12.08 1.43 5.31
CA LEU A 41 11.89 2.62 4.48
C LEU A 41 12.59 2.50 3.12
N ASP A 42 13.79 1.93 3.07
CA ASP A 42 14.53 1.67 1.82
C ASP A 42 13.75 0.73 0.90
N VAL A 43 13.21 -0.38 1.42
CA VAL A 43 12.44 -1.35 0.63
C VAL A 43 11.12 -0.76 0.15
N LEU A 44 10.37 -0.08 1.02
CA LEU A 44 9.12 0.58 0.62
C LEU A 44 9.33 1.64 -0.46
N GLU A 45 10.46 2.35 -0.40
CA GLU A 45 10.88 3.32 -1.40
C GLU A 45 11.27 2.68 -2.72
N VAL A 46 12.10 1.64 -2.72
CA VAL A 46 12.51 0.93 -3.94
C VAL A 46 11.32 0.25 -4.62
N GLU A 47 10.51 -0.48 -3.86
CA GLU A 47 9.37 -1.25 -4.37
C GLU A 47 8.13 -0.36 -4.65
N GLN A 48 8.20 0.92 -4.29
CA GLN A 48 7.12 1.89 -4.49
C GLN A 48 5.80 1.48 -3.79
N VAL A 49 5.89 0.72 -2.70
CA VAL A 49 4.74 0.16 -1.95
C VAL A 49 4.33 1.09 -0.80
N PRO A 50 3.04 1.44 -0.65
CA PRO A 50 2.56 2.20 0.49
C PRO A 50 2.45 1.32 1.75
N ALA A 51 2.69 1.91 2.92
CA ALA A 51 2.53 1.25 4.22
C ALA A 51 2.16 2.28 5.30
N THR A 52 1.67 1.81 6.45
CA THR A 52 1.49 2.64 7.65
C THR A 52 2.52 2.27 8.71
N LEU A 53 3.21 3.25 9.30
CA LEU A 53 4.18 3.02 10.36
C LEU A 53 3.66 3.67 11.65
N PHE A 54 3.37 2.86 12.67
CA PHE A 54 3.00 3.30 14.00
C PHE A 54 4.25 3.39 14.88
N MET A 55 4.62 4.61 15.26
CA MET A 55 5.86 4.88 15.99
C MET A 55 5.58 5.27 17.45
N VAL A 56 6.43 4.81 18.37
CA VAL A 56 6.35 5.10 19.80
C VAL A 56 7.07 6.40 20.10
N GLY A 57 6.40 7.33 20.79
CA GLY A 57 6.91 8.69 21.02
C GLY A 57 8.29 8.78 21.70
N MET A 58 8.66 7.81 22.54
CA MET A 58 9.97 7.79 23.21
C MET A 58 11.14 7.38 22.30
N HIS A 59 10.89 6.63 21.21
CA HIS A 59 11.96 6.12 20.34
C HIS A 59 12.65 7.21 19.51
N PRO A 60 11.95 8.21 18.93
CA PRO A 60 12.57 9.36 18.29
C PRO A 60 13.44 10.20 19.22
N GLU A 61 13.06 10.27 20.50
CA GLU A 61 13.79 11.02 21.54
C GLU A 61 15.11 10.35 21.94
N ALA A 62 15.23 9.03 21.71
CA ALA A 62 16.44 8.27 22.02
C ALA A 62 17.67 8.72 21.19
N GLY A 63 17.48 9.46 20.10
CA GLY A 63 18.60 10.05 19.39
C GLY A 63 18.23 10.76 18.08
N ALA A 64 19.13 11.64 17.63
CA ALA A 64 18.96 12.42 16.40
C ALA A 64 18.72 11.54 15.16
N SER A 65 19.31 10.34 15.11
CA SER A 65 19.11 9.35 14.05
C SER A 65 17.65 8.86 14.01
N ASN A 66 17.08 8.48 15.15
CA ASN A 66 15.70 8.01 15.22
C ASN A 66 14.71 9.12 14.84
N SER A 67 14.92 10.34 15.33
CA SER A 67 14.17 11.51 14.90
C SER A 67 14.26 11.78 13.39
N ALA A 68 15.41 11.50 12.76
CA ALA A 68 15.56 11.62 11.31
C ALA A 68 14.74 10.57 10.56
N LEU A 69 14.62 9.34 11.08
CA LEU A 69 13.79 8.29 10.50
C LEU A 69 12.30 8.67 10.52
N VAL A 70 11.79 9.29 11.59
CA VAL A 70 10.41 9.82 11.62
C VAL A 70 10.20 10.86 10.52
N ARG A 71 11.14 11.80 10.36
CA ARG A 71 11.05 12.83 9.30
C ARG A 71 11.11 12.21 7.91
N ARG A 72 11.94 11.19 7.70
CA ARG A 72 12.04 10.46 6.42
C ARG A 72 10.72 9.76 6.12
N ALA A 73 10.16 9.01 7.07
CA ALA A 73 8.88 8.32 6.92
C ALA A 73 7.74 9.31 6.59
N ASN A 74 7.65 10.43 7.32
CA ASN A 74 6.64 11.46 7.05
C ASN A 74 6.78 12.12 5.68
N ARG A 75 8.01 12.30 5.18
CA ARG A 75 8.25 12.85 3.85
C ARG A 75 7.81 11.86 2.77
N TRP A 76 8.20 10.59 2.91
CA TRP A 76 7.86 9.54 1.95
C TRP A 76 6.36 9.33 1.82
N LEU A 77 5.66 9.18 2.96
CA LEU A 77 4.22 8.91 2.98
C LEU A 77 3.36 10.06 2.45
N ARG A 78 3.90 11.28 2.36
CA ARG A 78 3.21 12.45 1.78
C ARG A 78 3.40 12.59 0.27
N LEU A 79 4.36 11.88 -0.32
CA LEU A 79 4.68 11.93 -1.75
C LEU A 79 4.00 10.81 -2.55
N LYS A 80 3.28 9.92 -1.87
CA LYS A 80 2.44 8.85 -2.42
C LYS A 80 0.98 9.25 -2.33
#